data_AF-A0A960D7Q1-F1
#
_entry.id   AF-A0A960D7Q1-F1
#
_cell.length_a   1.000
_cell.length_b   1.000
_cell.length_c   1.000
_cell.angle_alpha   90.00
_cell.angle_beta   90.00
_cell.angle_gamma   90.00
#
_symmetry.space_group_name_H-M   'P 1'
#
loop_
_entity.id
_entity.type
_entity.pdbx_description
1 polymer ?
#
loop_
_entity_poly.entity_id
_entity_poly.type
_entity_poly.pdbx_seq_one_letter_code
_entity_poly.pdbx_strand_id
1 'polypeptide(L)'
;MTGLASFDVDHPMRAAAEGRQVSSSTWRAFGIWTAVFWGAVAVFATLFYVGALDFTTSAKAALYGISIWLNGWIIPLLLPGARKRPKMALFHECLVLWMASYVVTNLLWEIPWVIFSPFVFHDLTTLNDVVAYTPWIRENVLHMYWWNLASFGSVDLRTVNHNSTFFALEMYAFVNVASAVVFWRLNKSRSSLRYLIPVLGAGEPVVATFIFSFSEVFGGFENMPGGVADTLLALVWTQYQYFVFPLIFGVIGSRLLFEDWRYSRSAAG
;
A
#
# COMPACT_ATOMS: atom_id res chain seq x y z
N MET A 1 -38.42 30.38 8.39
CA MET A 1 -38.27 28.93 8.14
C MET A 1 -37.08 28.74 7.23
N THR A 2 -36.19 27.86 7.66
CA THR A 2 -34.83 27.61 7.18
C THR A 2 -34.78 27.20 5.71
N GLY A 3 -34.09 28.00 4.90
CA GLY A 3 -33.61 27.59 3.59
C GLY A 3 -32.56 26.49 3.77
N LEU A 4 -32.97 25.24 3.53
CA LEU A 4 -32.02 24.15 3.33
C LEU A 4 -31.18 24.51 2.12
N ALA A 5 -29.93 24.87 2.36
CA ALA A 5 -28.90 24.92 1.33
C ALA A 5 -28.85 23.52 0.71
N SER A 6 -29.38 23.39 -0.50
CA SER A 6 -29.16 22.23 -1.33
C SER A 6 -27.66 22.11 -1.51
N PHE A 7 -27.06 21.08 -0.92
CA PHE A 7 -25.74 20.63 -1.35
C PHE A 7 -25.91 20.21 -2.80
N ASP A 8 -25.41 21.05 -3.71
CA ASP A 8 -25.42 20.86 -5.15
C ASP A 8 -24.39 19.75 -5.48
N VAL A 9 -24.78 18.51 -5.18
CA VAL A 9 -24.07 17.30 -5.54
C VAL A 9 -24.68 16.86 -6.86
N ASP A 10 -23.85 16.71 -7.89
CA ASP A 10 -24.17 16.08 -9.19
C ASP A 10 -24.56 16.97 -10.39
N HIS A 11 -23.99 18.18 -10.51
CA HIS A 11 -23.71 18.68 -11.86
C HIS A 11 -22.31 18.25 -12.31
N PRO A 12 -22.15 17.42 -13.37
CA PRO A 12 -20.86 17.23 -14.01
C PRO A 12 -20.43 18.57 -14.58
N MET A 13 -19.63 19.32 -13.81
CA MET A 13 -19.15 20.64 -14.20
C MET A 13 -18.32 20.48 -15.48
N ARG A 14 -18.89 21.00 -16.58
CA ARG A 14 -18.27 21.09 -17.90
C ARG A 14 -17.19 22.19 -17.98
N ALA A 15 -17.01 22.98 -16.93
CA ALA A 15 -15.93 23.97 -16.85
C ALA A 15 -14.62 23.25 -16.49
N ALA A 16 -13.77 23.09 -17.49
CA ALA A 16 -12.51 22.37 -17.42
C ALA A 16 -11.54 23.02 -16.41
N ALA A 17 -11.57 22.56 -15.16
CA ALA A 17 -10.31 22.37 -14.44
C ALA A 17 -9.44 21.50 -15.36
N GLU A 18 -8.22 21.94 -15.70
CA GLU A 18 -7.29 21.18 -16.54
C GLU A 18 -7.37 19.70 -16.14
N GLY A 19 -7.83 18.86 -17.06
CA GLY A 19 -8.13 17.47 -16.77
C GLY A 19 -6.85 16.73 -16.45
N ARG A 20 -6.43 16.74 -15.18
CA ARG A 20 -5.19 16.10 -14.73
C ARG A 20 -5.30 14.61 -14.99
N GLN A 21 -4.33 14.08 -15.72
CA GLN A 21 -4.19 12.68 -16.06
C GLN A 21 -2.73 12.28 -15.90
N VAL A 22 -2.51 11.00 -15.67
CA VAL A 22 -1.17 10.44 -15.63
C VAL A 22 -0.66 10.28 -17.06
N SER A 23 0.50 10.87 -17.33
CA SER A 23 1.16 10.78 -18.62
C SER A 23 1.59 9.34 -18.93
N SER A 24 1.63 9.00 -20.23
CA SER A 24 2.06 7.68 -20.69
C SER A 24 3.51 7.37 -20.32
N SER A 25 4.39 8.38 -20.28
CA SER A 25 5.77 8.25 -19.83
C SER A 25 5.85 7.88 -18.35
N THR A 26 5.04 8.52 -17.50
CA THR A 26 4.92 8.16 -16.08
C THR A 26 4.43 6.73 -15.91
N TRP A 27 3.36 6.31 -16.61
CA TRP A 27 2.88 4.93 -16.55
C TRP A 27 3.91 3.93 -17.03
N ARG A 28 4.61 4.22 -18.13
CA ARG A 28 5.67 3.35 -18.65
C ARG A 28 6.81 3.20 -17.64
N ALA A 29 7.27 4.29 -17.04
CA ALA A 29 8.32 4.26 -16.04
C ALA A 29 7.89 3.49 -14.78
N PHE A 30 6.66 3.68 -14.31
CA PHE A 30 6.10 2.91 -13.21
C PHE A 30 5.91 1.42 -13.52
N GLY A 31 5.54 1.08 -14.76
CA GLY A 31 5.47 -0.30 -15.23
C GLY A 31 6.83 -0.98 -15.22
N ILE A 32 7.88 -0.31 -15.69
CA ILE A 32 9.26 -0.81 -15.63
C ILE A 32 9.71 -0.98 -14.17
N TRP A 33 9.47 0.03 -13.33
CA TRP A 33 9.76 -0.03 -11.90
C TRP A 33 9.09 -1.23 -11.24
N THR A 34 7.80 -1.43 -11.49
CA THR A 34 7.03 -2.58 -10.99
C THR A 34 7.60 -3.90 -11.49
N ALA A 35 7.87 -4.02 -12.78
CA ALA A 35 8.43 -5.24 -13.37
C ALA A 35 9.80 -5.60 -12.79
N VAL A 36 10.66 -4.62 -12.52
CA VAL A 36 11.98 -4.85 -11.92
C VAL A 36 11.86 -5.42 -10.51
N PHE A 37 11.08 -4.77 -9.64
CA PHE A 37 11.02 -5.19 -8.24
C PHE A 37 10.21 -6.47 -8.04
N TRP A 38 9.06 -6.62 -8.71
CA TRP A 38 8.30 -7.87 -8.66
C TRP A 38 9.03 -9.02 -9.37
N GLY A 39 9.81 -8.71 -10.41
CA GLY A 39 10.73 -9.66 -11.02
C GLY A 39 11.80 -10.14 -10.03
N ALA A 40 12.37 -9.23 -9.24
CA ALA A 40 13.32 -9.60 -8.18
C ALA A 40 12.67 -10.46 -7.09
N VAL A 41 11.43 -10.14 -6.67
CA VAL A 41 10.65 -10.99 -5.74
C VAL A 41 10.48 -12.40 -6.30
N ALA A 42 10.13 -12.53 -7.58
CA ALA A 42 10.00 -13.84 -8.24
C ALA A 42 11.34 -14.60 -8.30
N VAL A 43 12.46 -13.90 -8.50
CA VAL A 43 13.80 -14.50 -8.42
C VAL A 43 14.07 -15.04 -7.02
N PHE A 44 13.80 -14.28 -5.96
CA PHE A 44 13.98 -14.77 -4.58
C PHE A 44 13.08 -15.96 -4.25
N ALA A 45 11.82 -15.93 -4.68
CA ALA A 45 10.90 -17.06 -4.56
C ALA A 45 11.43 -18.31 -5.30
N THR A 46 11.97 -18.12 -6.51
CA THR A 46 12.55 -19.22 -7.30
C THR A 46 13.80 -19.79 -6.64
N LEU A 47 14.71 -18.94 -6.17
CA LEU A 47 15.91 -19.36 -5.45
C LEU A 47 15.57 -20.10 -4.15
N PHE A 48 14.52 -19.67 -3.45
CA PHE A 48 13.98 -20.43 -2.33
C PHE A 48 13.43 -21.79 -2.78
N TYR A 49 12.61 -21.83 -3.82
CA TYR A 49 11.98 -23.05 -4.32
C TYR A 49 13.02 -24.14 -4.69
N VAL A 50 14.08 -23.76 -5.39
CA VAL A 50 15.15 -24.69 -5.81
C VAL A 50 16.17 -25.01 -4.71
N GLY A 51 16.00 -24.47 -3.51
CA GLY A 51 16.89 -24.75 -2.38
C GLY A 51 18.17 -23.92 -2.29
N ALA A 52 18.34 -22.91 -3.16
CA ALA A 52 19.51 -22.04 -3.16
C ALA A 52 19.49 -20.98 -2.03
N LEU A 53 18.30 -20.61 -1.55
CA LEU A 53 18.11 -19.73 -0.40
C LEU A 53 17.18 -20.37 0.64
N ASP A 54 17.44 -20.11 1.92
CA ASP A 54 16.51 -20.45 2.99
C ASP A 54 15.27 -19.52 3.00
N PHE A 55 14.26 -19.91 3.78
CA PHE A 55 13.01 -19.17 3.90
C PHE A 55 13.26 -17.73 4.39
N THR A 56 13.98 -17.57 5.50
CA THR A 56 14.18 -16.28 6.14
C THR A 56 14.92 -15.31 5.23
N THR A 57 16.00 -15.75 4.58
CA THR A 57 16.79 -14.92 3.67
C THR A 57 15.98 -14.50 2.45
N SER A 58 15.29 -15.46 1.81
CA SER A 58 14.49 -15.18 0.61
C SER A 58 13.30 -14.27 0.91
N ALA A 59 12.55 -14.54 1.98
CA ALA A 59 11.40 -13.76 2.40
C ALA A 59 11.83 -12.33 2.74
N LYS A 60 12.82 -12.14 3.62
CA LYS A 60 13.32 -10.80 3.98
C LYS A 60 13.78 -10.02 2.76
N ALA A 61 14.61 -10.62 1.89
CA ALA A 61 15.09 -9.96 0.68
C ALA A 61 13.94 -9.53 -0.26
N ALA A 62 12.91 -10.35 -0.41
CA ALA A 62 11.71 -9.99 -1.17
C ALA A 62 10.94 -8.82 -0.53
N LEU A 63 10.75 -8.84 0.81
CA LEU A 63 10.13 -7.75 1.56
C LEU A 63 10.87 -6.43 1.39
N TYR A 64 12.21 -6.45 1.41
CA TYR A 64 13.05 -5.28 1.11
C TYR A 64 12.77 -4.75 -0.29
N GLY A 65 12.72 -5.63 -1.29
CA GLY A 65 12.39 -5.26 -2.67
C GLY A 65 11.01 -4.59 -2.79
N ILE A 66 10.00 -5.15 -2.12
CA ILE A 66 8.64 -4.60 -2.09
C ILE A 66 8.61 -3.22 -1.43
N SER A 67 9.31 -3.04 -0.31
CA SER A 67 9.39 -1.74 0.35
C SER A 67 10.02 -0.67 -0.55
N ILE A 68 11.08 -1.00 -1.30
CA ILE A 68 11.63 -0.06 -2.28
C ILE A 68 10.59 0.22 -3.36
N TRP A 69 9.95 -0.81 -3.91
CA TRP A 69 8.92 -0.67 -4.94
C TRP A 69 7.78 0.28 -4.55
N LEU A 70 7.34 0.25 -3.29
CA LEU A 70 6.30 1.13 -2.76
C LEU A 70 6.64 2.63 -2.86
N ASN A 71 7.93 3.00 -2.97
CA ASN A 71 8.35 4.38 -3.22
C ASN A 71 8.14 4.83 -4.68
N GLY A 72 7.67 3.96 -5.58
CA GLY A 72 7.46 4.25 -7.00
C GLY A 72 6.54 5.45 -7.29
N TRP A 73 5.78 5.91 -6.30
CA TRP A 73 4.99 7.14 -6.39
C TRP A 73 5.83 8.40 -6.67
N ILE A 74 7.14 8.40 -6.36
CA ILE A 74 8.04 9.55 -6.61
C ILE A 74 8.46 9.69 -8.07
N ILE A 75 8.24 8.67 -8.92
CA ILE A 75 8.66 8.65 -10.33
C ILE A 75 8.31 9.93 -11.10
N PRO A 76 7.09 10.50 -10.99
CA PRO A 76 6.72 11.73 -11.70
C PRO A 76 7.69 12.90 -11.42
N LEU A 77 8.28 12.94 -10.22
CA LEU A 77 9.20 13.98 -9.77
C LEU A 77 10.62 13.79 -10.31
N LEU A 78 10.97 12.55 -10.69
CA LEU A 78 12.30 12.16 -11.15
C LEU A 78 12.43 12.13 -12.68
N LEU A 79 11.31 12.13 -13.40
CA LEU A 79 11.33 12.08 -14.86
C LEU A 79 11.97 13.35 -15.48
N PRO A 80 12.65 13.22 -16.64
CA PRO A 80 13.20 14.35 -17.37
C PRO A 80 12.13 15.44 -17.62
N GLY A 81 12.47 16.69 -17.30
CA GLY A 81 11.56 17.81 -17.46
C GLY A 81 10.52 17.99 -16.35
N ALA A 82 10.53 17.18 -15.28
CA ALA A 82 9.61 17.32 -14.14
C ALA A 82 9.54 18.77 -13.61
N ARG A 83 10.69 19.46 -13.49
CA ARG A 83 10.75 20.86 -13.03
C ARG A 83 9.98 21.86 -13.90
N LYS A 84 9.71 21.52 -15.17
CA LYS A 84 8.96 22.37 -16.11
C LYS A 84 7.46 22.05 -16.10
N ARG A 85 7.04 20.96 -15.44
CA ARG A 85 5.64 20.52 -15.41
C ARG A 85 4.86 21.25 -14.31
N PRO A 86 3.55 21.50 -14.49
CA PRO A 86 2.72 22.08 -13.44
C PRO A 86 2.76 21.23 -12.16
N LYS A 87 2.97 21.87 -11.00
CA LYS A 87 3.10 21.18 -9.71
C LYS A 87 1.91 20.27 -9.40
N MET A 88 0.70 20.72 -9.72
CA MET A 88 -0.52 20.00 -9.40
C MET A 88 -0.75 18.79 -10.31
N ALA A 89 -0.26 18.85 -11.55
CA ALA A 89 -0.18 17.68 -12.42
C ALA A 89 0.78 16.63 -11.83
N LEU A 90 1.96 17.04 -11.37
CA LEU A 90 2.93 16.12 -10.72
C LEU A 90 2.37 15.49 -9.45
N PHE A 91 1.74 16.28 -8.58
CA PHE A 91 1.10 15.81 -7.36
C PHE A 91 -0.03 14.83 -7.62
N HIS A 92 -0.85 15.12 -8.64
CA HIS A 92 -1.87 14.18 -9.08
C HIS A 92 -1.26 12.85 -9.54
N GLU A 93 -0.20 12.87 -10.34
CA GLU A 93 0.47 11.64 -10.76
C GLU A 93 1.05 10.86 -9.59
N CYS A 94 1.71 11.54 -8.64
CA CYS A 94 2.25 10.89 -7.44
C CYS A 94 1.16 10.17 -6.66
N LEU A 95 0.04 10.85 -6.42
CA LEU A 95 -1.12 10.28 -5.73
C LEU A 95 -1.68 9.07 -6.48
N VAL A 96 -1.87 9.18 -7.79
CA VAL A 96 -2.44 8.09 -8.60
C VAL A 96 -1.53 6.85 -8.58
N LEU A 97 -0.21 7.05 -8.67
CA LEU A 97 0.74 5.94 -8.59
C LEU A 97 0.75 5.30 -7.20
N TRP A 98 0.68 6.10 -6.13
CA TRP A 98 0.55 5.56 -4.78
C TRP A 98 -0.73 4.74 -4.61
N MET A 99 -1.87 5.25 -5.07
CA MET A 99 -3.14 4.50 -5.05
C MET A 99 -3.05 3.19 -5.84
N ALA A 100 -2.31 3.16 -6.96
CA ALA A 100 -2.08 1.94 -7.71
C ALA A 100 -1.23 0.93 -6.93
N SER A 101 -0.11 1.36 -6.35
CA SER A 101 0.72 0.51 -5.48
C SER A 101 -0.07 -0.02 -4.30
N TYR A 102 -0.86 0.83 -3.65
CA TYR A 102 -1.64 0.49 -2.46
C TYR A 102 -2.67 -0.61 -2.76
N VAL A 103 -3.40 -0.48 -3.87
CA VAL A 103 -4.33 -1.51 -4.36
C VAL A 103 -3.62 -2.83 -4.64
N VAL A 104 -2.47 -2.79 -5.31
CA VAL A 104 -1.71 -4.00 -5.64
C VAL A 104 -1.26 -4.72 -4.37
N THR A 105 -0.74 -3.99 -3.37
CA THR A 105 -0.35 -4.59 -2.08
C THR A 105 -1.54 -5.23 -1.37
N ASN A 106 -2.66 -4.51 -1.31
CA ASN A 106 -3.85 -5.00 -0.63
C ASN A 106 -4.42 -6.27 -1.31
N LEU A 107 -4.48 -6.28 -2.64
CA LEU A 107 -5.03 -7.40 -3.41
C LEU A 107 -4.12 -8.63 -3.44
N LEU A 108 -2.80 -8.43 -3.52
CA LEU A 108 -1.85 -9.54 -3.65
C LEU A 108 -1.39 -10.09 -2.31
N TRP A 109 -1.59 -9.34 -1.22
CA TRP A 109 -1.01 -9.70 0.05
C TRP A 109 -1.96 -9.60 1.24
N GLU A 110 -2.46 -8.41 1.56
CA GLU A 110 -3.25 -8.20 2.80
C GLU A 110 -4.58 -8.97 2.75
N ILE A 111 -5.38 -8.80 1.69
CA ILE A 111 -6.66 -9.53 1.53
C ILE A 111 -6.45 -11.05 1.49
N PRO A 112 -5.53 -11.59 0.68
CA PRO A 112 -5.28 -13.01 0.72
C PRO A 112 -4.75 -13.49 2.07
N TRP A 113 -3.91 -12.71 2.75
CA TRP A 113 -3.49 -13.02 4.12
C TRP A 113 -4.70 -13.08 5.06
N VAL A 114 -5.60 -12.09 5.08
CA VAL A 114 -6.80 -12.10 5.94
C VAL A 114 -7.69 -13.31 5.67
N ILE A 115 -7.84 -13.71 4.41
CA ILE A 115 -8.70 -14.84 4.02
C ILE A 115 -8.07 -16.18 4.41
N PHE A 116 -6.78 -16.36 4.18
CA PHE A 116 -6.14 -17.67 4.29
C PHE A 116 -5.38 -17.89 5.61
N SER A 117 -4.90 -16.84 6.29
CA SER A 117 -4.12 -16.96 7.52
C SER A 117 -4.81 -17.79 8.62
N PRO A 118 -6.15 -17.70 8.83
CA PRO A 118 -6.83 -18.50 9.86
C PRO A 118 -6.76 -20.02 9.63
N PHE A 119 -6.57 -20.44 8.38
CA PHE A 119 -6.56 -21.85 7.98
C PHE A 119 -5.14 -22.38 7.78
N VAL A 120 -4.21 -21.49 7.43
CA VAL A 120 -2.87 -21.84 6.96
C VAL A 120 -1.84 -21.83 8.10
N PHE A 121 -2.04 -21.03 9.15
CA PHE A 121 -1.08 -20.88 10.25
C PHE A 121 -1.53 -21.53 11.56
N HIS A 122 -2.29 -22.63 11.48
CA HIS A 122 -2.77 -23.35 12.66
C HIS A 122 -1.59 -23.82 13.53
N ASP A 123 -1.61 -23.46 14.82
CA ASP A 123 -0.58 -23.77 15.82
C ASP A 123 0.86 -23.31 15.49
N LEU A 124 1.03 -22.30 14.63
CA LEU A 124 2.36 -21.71 14.38
C LEU A 124 2.58 -20.49 15.28
N THR A 125 3.67 -20.51 16.05
CA THR A 125 3.96 -19.45 17.03
C THR A 125 5.36 -18.87 16.90
N THR A 126 6.28 -19.59 16.26
CA THR A 126 7.69 -19.20 16.11
C THR A 126 8.14 -19.20 14.65
N LEU A 127 9.24 -18.49 14.37
CA LEU A 127 9.89 -18.55 13.06
C LEU A 127 10.37 -19.96 12.72
N ASN A 128 10.76 -20.75 13.73
CA ASN A 128 11.17 -22.14 13.52
C ASN A 128 10.00 -23.01 13.07
N ASP A 129 8.79 -22.78 13.60
CA ASP A 129 7.58 -23.47 13.15
C ASP A 129 7.35 -23.19 11.67
N VAL A 130 7.49 -21.93 11.25
CA VAL A 130 7.35 -21.52 9.85
C VAL A 130 8.43 -22.17 8.97
N VAL A 131 9.69 -22.15 9.40
CA VAL A 131 10.82 -22.73 8.68
C VAL A 131 10.68 -24.25 8.54
N ALA A 132 10.09 -24.94 9.52
CA ALA A 132 9.86 -26.38 9.47
C ALA A 132 8.96 -26.81 8.29
N TYR A 133 8.13 -25.92 7.75
CA TYR A 133 7.32 -26.18 6.55
C TYR A 133 8.11 -26.06 5.24
N THR A 134 9.37 -25.62 5.26
CA THR A 134 10.19 -25.46 4.04
C THR A 134 10.19 -26.66 3.09
N PRO A 135 10.34 -27.92 3.57
CA PRO A 135 10.26 -29.09 2.69
C PRO A 135 8.92 -29.15 1.95
N TRP A 136 7.81 -29.02 2.68
CA TRP A 136 6.46 -29.04 2.13
C TRP A 136 6.22 -27.92 1.11
N ILE A 137 6.67 -26.68 1.41
CA ILE A 137 6.52 -25.53 0.49
C ILE A 137 7.23 -25.80 -0.84
N ARG A 138 8.37 -26.52 -0.82
CA ARG A 138 9.16 -26.85 -2.01
C ARG A 138 8.65 -28.06 -2.79
N GLU A 139 7.78 -28.88 -2.22
CA GLU A 139 7.26 -30.08 -2.89
C GLU A 139 6.46 -29.76 -4.16
N ASN A 140 5.78 -28.60 -4.20
CA ASN A 140 4.94 -28.21 -5.33
C ASN A 140 4.94 -26.69 -5.52
N VAL A 141 5.01 -26.23 -6.77
CA VAL A 141 4.90 -24.81 -7.11
C VAL A 141 3.61 -24.16 -6.60
N LEU A 142 2.52 -24.92 -6.44
CA LEU A 142 1.27 -24.42 -5.85
C LEU A 142 1.43 -24.13 -4.35
N HIS A 143 2.31 -24.84 -3.65
CA HIS A 143 2.60 -24.57 -2.23
C HIS A 143 3.43 -23.29 -2.04
N MET A 144 4.10 -22.78 -3.08
CA MET A 144 4.83 -21.50 -3.02
C MET A 144 3.94 -20.30 -2.68
N TYR A 145 2.63 -20.43 -2.84
CA TYR A 145 1.71 -19.43 -2.32
C TYR A 145 1.84 -19.25 -0.79
N TRP A 146 2.18 -20.33 -0.08
CA TRP A 146 2.48 -20.29 1.35
C TRP A 146 3.73 -19.46 1.66
N TRP A 147 4.77 -19.54 0.82
CA TRP A 147 5.96 -18.68 0.96
C TRP A 147 5.58 -17.19 0.95
N ASN A 148 4.66 -16.80 0.06
CA ASN A 148 4.16 -15.42 0.00
C ASN A 148 3.38 -15.06 1.28
N LEU A 149 2.41 -15.90 1.68
CA LEU A 149 1.58 -15.66 2.87
C LEU A 149 2.41 -15.55 4.15
N ALA A 150 3.40 -16.43 4.32
CA ALA A 150 4.23 -16.50 5.51
C ALA A 150 5.40 -15.50 5.51
N SER A 151 5.67 -14.85 4.38
CA SER A 151 6.86 -14.00 4.21
C SER A 151 7.03 -12.95 5.30
N PHE A 152 5.94 -12.31 5.74
CA PHE A 152 5.98 -11.33 6.83
C PHE A 152 6.28 -11.95 8.20
N GLY A 153 5.99 -13.24 8.40
CA GLY A 153 6.39 -14.01 9.58
C GLY A 153 7.90 -14.10 9.76
N SER A 154 8.69 -13.80 8.71
CA SER A 154 10.15 -13.67 8.82
C SER A 154 10.60 -12.43 9.60
N VAL A 155 9.73 -11.44 9.78
CA VAL A 155 10.03 -10.17 10.47
C VAL A 155 9.03 -9.84 11.59
N ASP A 156 7.80 -10.34 11.54
CA ASP A 156 6.77 -10.14 12.55
C ASP A 156 5.85 -11.37 12.65
N LEU A 157 5.94 -12.09 13.78
CA LEU A 157 5.21 -13.32 14.03
C LEU A 157 3.72 -13.12 14.30
N ARG A 158 3.24 -11.88 14.48
CA ARG A 158 1.79 -11.60 14.59
C ARG A 158 1.01 -11.99 13.34
N THR A 159 1.71 -12.07 12.22
CA THR A 159 1.18 -12.52 10.94
C THR A 159 0.99 -14.03 10.85
N VAL A 160 1.51 -14.80 11.81
CA VAL A 160 1.37 -16.27 11.86
C VAL A 160 0.72 -16.75 13.15
N ASN A 161 0.83 -16.02 14.27
CA ASN A 161 0.31 -16.44 15.58
C ASN A 161 -1.12 -15.97 15.88
N HIS A 162 -1.90 -15.61 14.86
CA HIS A 162 -3.31 -15.20 14.96
C HIS A 162 -3.58 -14.05 15.94
N ASN A 163 -2.68 -13.08 16.00
CA ASN A 163 -2.88 -11.90 16.83
C ASN A 163 -4.17 -11.15 16.42
N SER A 164 -5.13 -11.04 17.35
CA SER A 164 -6.44 -10.45 17.09
C SER A 164 -6.37 -8.97 16.71
N THR A 165 -5.44 -8.21 17.30
CA THR A 165 -5.20 -6.80 16.94
C THR A 165 -4.70 -6.69 15.50
N PHE A 166 -3.71 -7.50 15.12
CA PHE A 166 -3.19 -7.53 13.74
C PHE A 166 -4.30 -7.88 12.74
N PHE A 167 -5.04 -8.96 13.01
CA PHE A 167 -6.13 -9.39 12.14
C PHE A 167 -7.22 -8.32 11.97
N ALA A 168 -7.60 -7.63 13.04
CA ALA A 168 -8.60 -6.56 12.99
C ALA A 168 -8.14 -5.35 12.15
N LEU A 169 -6.84 -5.02 12.20
CA LEU A 169 -6.27 -3.94 11.38
C LEU A 169 -6.22 -4.35 9.90
N GLU A 170 -5.78 -5.57 9.60
CA GLU A 170 -5.68 -6.06 8.22
C GLU A 170 -7.06 -6.19 7.52
N MET A 171 -8.17 -6.28 8.27
CA MET A 171 -9.52 -6.19 7.68
C MET A 171 -9.79 -4.86 6.96
N TYR A 172 -9.08 -3.78 7.30
CA TYR A 172 -9.20 -2.52 6.56
C TYR A 172 -8.68 -2.61 5.12
N ALA A 173 -7.95 -3.67 4.77
CA ALA A 173 -7.50 -3.88 3.39
C ALA A 173 -8.69 -3.91 2.38
N PHE A 174 -9.84 -4.44 2.80
CA PHE A 174 -11.05 -4.41 1.99
C PHE A 174 -11.60 -2.98 1.79
N VAL A 175 -11.56 -2.16 2.84
CA VAL A 175 -11.99 -0.75 2.80
C VAL A 175 -11.06 0.06 1.90
N ASN A 176 -9.75 -0.22 1.96
CA ASN A 176 -8.72 0.41 1.14
C ASN A 176 -8.95 0.12 -0.36
N VAL A 177 -9.19 -1.14 -0.73
CA VAL A 177 -9.53 -1.51 -2.11
C VAL A 177 -10.84 -0.86 -2.56
N ALA A 178 -11.89 -0.89 -1.73
CA ALA A 178 -13.17 -0.27 -2.06
C ALA A 178 -13.02 1.25 -2.29
N SER A 179 -12.28 1.94 -1.41
CA SER A 179 -11.98 3.36 -1.51
C SER A 179 -11.20 3.69 -2.78
N ALA A 180 -10.23 2.84 -3.13
CA ALA A 180 -9.49 2.99 -4.37
C ALA A 180 -10.36 2.79 -5.62
N VAL A 181 -11.27 1.81 -5.62
CA VAL A 181 -12.24 1.64 -6.73
C VAL A 181 -13.09 2.89 -6.90
N VAL A 182 -13.57 3.49 -5.81
CA VAL A 182 -14.30 4.76 -5.84
C VAL A 182 -13.42 5.89 -6.38
N PHE A 183 -12.17 6.00 -5.90
CA PHE A 183 -11.20 6.96 -6.43
C PHE A 183 -11.02 6.81 -7.93
N TRP A 184 -10.82 5.59 -8.44
CA TRP A 184 -10.62 5.34 -9.87
C TRP A 184 -11.84 5.71 -10.70
N ARG A 185 -13.05 5.42 -10.20
CA ARG A 185 -14.30 5.83 -10.83
C ARG A 185 -14.40 7.36 -10.94
N LEU A 186 -14.13 8.07 -9.84
CA LEU A 186 -14.15 9.53 -9.79
C LEU A 186 -13.01 10.16 -10.61
N ASN A 187 -11.86 9.50 -10.67
CA ASN A 187 -10.72 9.91 -11.48
C ASN A 187 -11.02 9.79 -12.97
N LYS A 188 -11.67 8.69 -13.38
CA LYS A 188 -12.14 8.49 -14.76
C LYS A 188 -13.15 9.55 -15.17
N SER A 189 -14.07 9.93 -14.29
CA SER A 189 -15.05 11.01 -14.55
C SER A 189 -14.49 12.41 -14.35
N ARG A 190 -13.21 12.54 -13.94
CA ARG A 190 -12.54 13.82 -13.62
C ARG A 190 -13.27 14.64 -12.55
N SER A 191 -13.99 13.99 -11.65
CA SER A 191 -14.64 14.66 -10.52
C SER A 191 -13.61 15.24 -9.56
N SER A 192 -13.80 16.48 -9.11
CA SER A 192 -12.97 17.12 -8.07
C SER A 192 -13.03 16.35 -6.74
N LEU A 193 -14.14 15.65 -6.49
CA LEU A 193 -14.35 14.84 -5.29
C LEU A 193 -13.41 13.63 -5.20
N ARG A 194 -12.71 13.26 -6.28
CA ARG A 194 -11.71 12.16 -6.24
C ARG A 194 -10.67 12.38 -5.15
N TYR A 195 -10.34 13.63 -4.83
CA TYR A 195 -9.34 13.95 -3.82
C TYR A 195 -9.87 13.91 -2.38
N LEU A 196 -11.19 13.80 -2.17
CA LEU A 196 -11.73 13.53 -0.83
C LEU A 196 -11.32 12.15 -0.33
N ILE A 197 -11.15 11.18 -1.22
CA ILE A 197 -10.75 9.80 -0.86
C ILE A 197 -9.41 9.79 -0.10
N PRO A 198 -8.29 10.30 -0.64
CA PRO A 198 -7.03 10.33 0.10
C PRO A 198 -7.06 11.32 1.28
N VAL A 199 -7.92 12.35 1.29
CA VAL A 199 -8.02 13.28 2.42
C VAL A 199 -8.68 12.62 3.63
N LEU A 200 -9.81 11.94 3.43
CA LEU A 200 -10.55 11.26 4.49
C LEU A 200 -9.89 9.93 4.86
N GLY A 201 -9.36 9.21 3.86
CA GLY A 201 -8.72 7.92 4.03
C GLY A 201 -7.30 7.97 4.61
N ALA A 202 -6.66 9.15 4.68
CA ALA A 202 -5.29 9.24 5.20
C ALA A 202 -5.16 8.89 6.69
N GLY A 203 -6.23 9.06 7.48
CA GLY A 203 -6.20 8.84 8.92
C GLY A 203 -6.16 7.36 9.33
N GLU A 204 -6.85 6.50 8.60
CA GLU A 204 -6.98 5.08 8.94
C GLU A 204 -5.62 4.36 8.94
N PRO A 205 -4.80 4.42 7.86
CA PRO A 205 -3.53 3.70 7.85
C PRO A 205 -2.55 4.24 8.90
N VAL A 206 -2.63 5.54 9.21
CA VAL A 206 -1.81 6.18 10.25
C VAL A 206 -2.16 5.64 11.64
N VAL A 207 -3.45 5.54 11.95
CA VAL A 207 -3.95 4.99 13.22
C VAL A 207 -3.65 3.49 13.31
N ALA A 208 -3.89 2.74 12.23
CA ALA A 208 -3.57 1.32 12.16
C ALA A 208 -2.09 1.08 12.43
N THR A 209 -1.21 1.82 11.73
CA THR A 209 0.24 1.77 11.92
C THR A 209 0.65 2.12 13.35
N PHE A 210 0.01 3.13 13.95
CA PHE A 210 0.30 3.53 15.32
C PHE A 210 -0.07 2.42 16.32
N ILE A 211 -1.27 1.85 16.22
CA ILE A 211 -1.72 0.73 17.07
C ILE A 211 -0.80 -0.49 16.88
N PHE A 212 -0.50 -0.82 15.63
CA PHE A 212 0.40 -1.91 15.27
C PHE A 212 1.80 -1.75 15.88
N SER A 213 2.37 -0.55 15.79
CA SER A 213 3.73 -0.28 16.27
C SER A 213 3.79 -0.25 17.80
N PHE A 214 2.83 0.40 18.45
CA PHE A 214 2.83 0.53 19.91
C PHE A 214 2.46 -0.77 20.61
N SER A 215 1.61 -1.61 20.02
CA SER A 215 1.34 -2.95 20.59
C SER A 215 2.60 -3.81 20.68
N GLU A 216 3.56 -3.67 19.78
CA GLU A 216 4.87 -4.36 19.88
C GLU A 216 5.76 -3.77 20.97
N VAL A 217 5.83 -2.45 21.05
CA VAL A 217 6.61 -1.76 22.08
C VAL A 217 6.12 -2.16 23.47
N PHE A 218 4.80 -2.18 23.68
CA PHE A 218 4.21 -2.61 24.95
C PHE A 218 4.30 -4.12 25.19
N GLY A 219 4.34 -4.92 24.12
CA GLY A 219 4.57 -6.36 24.17
C GLY A 219 6.05 -6.77 24.27
N GLY A 220 6.98 -5.83 24.48
CA GLY A 220 8.40 -6.13 24.66
C GLY A 220 9.09 -6.76 23.44
N PHE A 221 8.51 -6.60 22.25
CA PHE A 221 9.00 -7.20 20.99
C PHE A 221 8.99 -8.74 20.96
N GLU A 222 8.13 -9.39 21.73
CA GLU A 222 8.02 -10.87 21.79
C GLU A 222 7.77 -11.53 20.42
N ASN A 223 7.09 -10.84 19.49
CA ASN A 223 6.76 -11.37 18.17
C ASN A 223 7.82 -11.09 17.10
N MET A 224 8.96 -10.52 17.47
CA MET A 224 9.98 -10.05 16.52
C MET A 224 11.17 -11.01 16.54
N PRO A 225 11.29 -11.93 15.55
CA PRO A 225 12.25 -13.04 15.63
C PRO A 225 13.72 -12.58 15.62
N GLY A 226 14.05 -11.45 14.97
CA GLY A 226 15.37 -10.81 15.05
C GLY A 226 15.45 -9.67 16.07
N GLY A 227 14.50 -9.60 17.01
CA GLY A 227 14.42 -8.55 18.03
C GLY A 227 14.30 -7.15 17.43
N VAL A 228 14.85 -6.17 18.13
CA VAL A 228 14.75 -4.74 17.77
C VAL A 228 15.25 -4.44 16.35
N ALA A 229 16.21 -5.19 15.82
CA ALA A 229 16.72 -4.97 14.47
C ALA A 229 15.68 -5.33 13.39
N ASP A 230 15.01 -6.48 13.52
CA ASP A 230 13.92 -6.87 12.63
C ASP A 230 12.68 -5.99 12.86
N THR A 231 12.46 -5.53 14.10
CA THR A 231 11.42 -4.55 14.40
C THR A 231 11.70 -3.21 13.73
N LEU A 232 12.92 -2.71 13.76
CA LEU A 232 13.28 -1.49 13.02
C LEU A 232 13.12 -1.72 11.53
N LEU A 233 13.41 -2.92 11.04
CA LEU A 233 13.15 -3.25 9.64
C LEU A 233 11.65 -3.23 9.29
N ALA A 234 10.80 -3.87 10.09
CA ALA A 234 9.36 -3.85 9.89
C ALA A 234 8.79 -2.43 10.10
N LEU A 235 9.14 -1.76 11.19
CA LEU A 235 8.61 -0.45 11.57
C LEU A 235 9.15 0.70 10.71
N VAL A 236 10.47 0.77 10.52
CA VAL A 236 11.11 1.88 9.79
C VAL A 236 10.96 1.70 8.28
N TRP A 237 10.68 0.50 7.77
CA TRP A 237 10.73 0.23 6.32
C TRP A 237 9.41 -0.15 5.65
N THR A 238 8.50 -0.86 6.33
CA THR A 238 7.14 -1.07 5.80
C THR A 238 6.17 -0.13 6.48
N GLN A 239 6.20 -0.02 7.81
CA GLN A 239 5.23 0.80 8.54
C GLN A 239 5.42 2.31 8.34
N TYR A 240 6.64 2.81 8.15
CA TYR A 240 6.82 4.24 7.82
C TYR A 240 6.06 4.64 6.56
N GLN A 241 5.86 3.72 5.61
CA GLN A 241 5.16 3.99 4.36
C GLN A 241 3.66 4.17 4.62
N TYR A 242 3.10 3.34 5.50
CA TYR A 242 1.71 3.40 5.95
C TYR A 242 1.46 4.52 6.96
N PHE A 243 2.51 5.12 7.53
CA PHE A 243 2.40 6.34 8.34
C PHE A 243 2.61 7.61 7.49
N VAL A 244 3.76 7.72 6.83
CA VAL A 244 4.23 8.93 6.15
C VAL A 244 3.49 9.17 4.83
N PHE A 245 3.29 8.15 4.00
CA PHE A 245 2.69 8.36 2.68
C PHE A 245 1.23 8.79 2.78
N PRO A 246 0.37 8.20 3.62
CA PRO A 246 -0.99 8.69 3.84
C PRO A 246 -1.02 10.14 4.29
N LEU A 247 -0.12 10.58 5.18
CA LEU A 247 -0.02 11.99 5.56
C LEU A 247 0.37 12.90 4.38
N ILE A 248 1.39 12.51 3.62
CA ILE A 248 1.81 13.23 2.40
C ILE A 248 0.63 13.33 1.43
N PHE A 249 -0.08 12.22 1.17
CA PHE A 249 -1.16 12.16 0.21
C PHE A 249 -2.47 12.76 0.70
N GLY A 250 -2.70 12.84 2.01
CA GLY A 250 -3.77 13.64 2.60
C GLY A 250 -3.52 15.14 2.39
N VAL A 251 -2.28 15.61 2.59
CA VAL A 251 -1.91 17.01 2.32
C VAL A 251 -1.95 17.32 0.81
N ILE A 252 -1.38 16.45 -0.02
CA ILE A 252 -1.41 16.59 -1.48
C ILE A 252 -2.86 16.56 -1.98
N GLY A 253 -3.66 15.61 -1.52
CA GLY A 253 -5.09 15.49 -1.82
C GLY A 253 -5.85 16.76 -1.46
N SER A 254 -5.60 17.31 -0.27
CA SER A 254 -6.21 18.58 0.16
C SER A 254 -5.87 19.72 -0.79
N ARG A 255 -4.59 19.86 -1.19
CA ARG A 255 -4.17 20.90 -2.14
C ARG A 255 -4.84 20.76 -3.51
N LEU A 256 -4.88 19.53 -4.02
CA LEU A 256 -5.52 19.21 -5.30
C LEU A 256 -7.03 19.48 -5.27
N LEU A 257 -7.69 19.16 -4.15
CA LEU A 257 -9.11 19.43 -3.93
C LEU A 257 -9.41 20.93 -3.89
N PHE A 258 -8.64 21.69 -3.10
CA PHE A 258 -8.83 23.14 -2.99
C PHE A 258 -8.59 23.87 -4.30
N GLU A 259 -7.62 23.43 -5.10
CA GLU A 259 -7.39 23.99 -6.42
C GLU A 259 -8.59 23.78 -7.34
N ASP A 260 -9.10 22.54 -7.44
CA ASP A 260 -10.28 22.25 -8.26
C ASP A 260 -11.52 23.04 -7.82
N TRP A 261 -11.71 23.23 -6.51
CA TRP A 261 -12.80 24.05 -5.99
C TRP A 261 -12.64 25.54 -6.29
N ARG A 262 -11.42 26.08 -6.25
CA ARG A 262 -11.17 27.49 -6.61
C ARG A 262 -11.49 27.73 -8.08
N TYR A 263 -11.05 26.85 -8.98
CA TYR A 263 -11.37 26.94 -10.40
C TYR A 263 -12.88 26.82 -10.66
N SER A 264 -13.55 25.91 -9.95
CA SER A 264 -15.00 25.74 -10.05
C SER A 264 -15.76 27.00 -9.65
N ARG A 265 -15.34 27.67 -8.57
CA ARG A 265 -15.93 28.94 -8.12
C ARG A 265 -15.67 30.09 -9.10
N SER A 266 -14.47 30.20 -9.65
CA SER A 266 -14.15 31.25 -10.63
C SER A 266 -14.83 31.05 -11.99
N ALA A 267 -15.24 29.83 -12.33
CA ALA A 267 -15.96 29.54 -13.57
C ALA A 267 -17.49 29.69 -13.43
N ALA A 268 -18.00 29.79 -12.21
CA ALA A 268 -19.42 29.93 -11.91
C ALA A 268 -19.84 31.38 -11.58
N GLY A 269 -18.90 32.31 -11.46
CA GLY A 269 -19.13 33.75 -11.34
C GLY A 269 -18.82 34.46 -12.65
#